data_AF-A0A9Q3E1I4-F1
#
_entry.id   AF-A0A9Q3E1I4-F1
#
_cell.length_a   1.000
_cell.length_b   1.000
_cell.length_c   1.000
_cell.angle_alpha   90.00
_cell.angle_beta   90.00
_cell.angle_gamma   90.00
#
_symmetry.space_group_name_H-M   'P 1'
#
loop_
_entity.id
_entity.type
_entity.pdbx_description
1 polymer ?
#
loop_
_entity_poly.entity_id
_entity_poly.type
_entity_poly.pdbx_seq_one_letter_code
_entity_poly.pdbx_strand_id
1 'polypeptide(L)' 'MDLPPLSFHAYLKEKWDDEEELEEIETILKVVSPAYHQYLDVFSMVKARRLPPHCACDHHIKLKILLPPVGVIYSLSN' A
#
# COMPACT_ATOMS: atom_id res chain seq x y z
N MET A 1 -24.34 -9.65 10.62
CA MET A 1 -23.15 -10.30 10.05
C MET A 1 -22.48 -11.00 11.20
N ASP A 2 -22.90 -12.24 11.48
CA ASP A 2 -22.38 -13.00 12.61
C ASP A 2 -21.09 -13.72 12.18
N LEU A 3 -19.98 -13.31 12.79
CA LEU A 3 -18.68 -13.97 12.65
C LEU A 3 -18.58 -15.13 13.66
N PRO A 4 -18.22 -16.37 13.24
CA PRO A 4 -17.92 -17.48 14.15
C PRO A 4 -16.53 -17.30 14.83
N PRO A 5 -16.20 -18.09 15.87
CA PRO A 5 -15.56 -17.65 17.12
C PRO A 5 -14.03 -17.68 17.07
N LEU A 6 -13.42 -17.24 15.98
CA LEU A 6 -12.02 -16.84 16.02
C LEU A 6 -11.98 -15.40 16.52
N SER A 7 -11.14 -15.14 17.52
CA SER A 7 -10.91 -13.76 17.94
C SER A 7 -10.49 -12.97 16.70
N PHE A 8 -10.96 -11.74 16.56
CA PHE A 8 -10.63 -10.91 15.41
C PHE A 8 -9.10 -10.83 15.17
N HIS A 9 -8.33 -10.89 16.25
CA HIS A 9 -6.87 -10.99 16.23
C HIS A 9 -6.34 -12.30 15.60
N ALA A 10 -7.00 -13.45 15.81
CA ALA A 10 -6.64 -14.70 15.15
C ALA A 10 -6.91 -14.63 13.63
N TYR A 11 -7.99 -13.97 13.21
CA TYR A 11 -8.27 -13.70 11.80
C TYR A 11 -7.22 -12.79 11.15
N LEU A 12 -6.81 -11.72 11.84
CA LEU A 12 -5.73 -10.84 11.34
C LEU A 12 -4.42 -11.62 11.18
N LYS A 13 -4.05 -12.42 12.18
CA LYS A 13 -2.82 -13.23 12.16
C LYS A 13 -2.79 -14.31 11.06
N GLU A 14 -3.94 -14.84 10.67
CA GLU A 14 -4.04 -15.76 9.54
C GLU A 14 -3.91 -15.02 8.19
N LYS A 15 -4.45 -13.80 8.12
CA LYS A 15 -4.48 -13.02 6.88
C LYS A 15 -3.17 -12.29 6.58
N TRP A 16 -2.40 -11.95 7.61
CA TRP A 16 -1.13 -11.24 7.50
C TRP A 16 -0.03 -12.01 8.24
N ASP A 17 1.00 -12.40 7.49
CA ASP A 17 2.13 -13.19 8.01
C ASP A 17 3.26 -12.31 8.58
N ASP A 18 3.17 -10.99 8.36
CA ASP A 18 4.16 -10.01 8.80
C ASP A 18 3.77 -9.40 10.16
N GLU A 19 4.58 -9.66 11.18
CA GLU A 19 4.31 -9.20 12.56
C GLU A 19 4.30 -7.67 12.69
N GLU A 20 5.16 -6.97 11.92
CA GLU A 20 5.14 -5.50 11.83
C GLU A 20 3.83 -4.95 11.22
N GLU A 21 3.27 -5.66 10.22
CA GLU A 21 2.01 -5.27 9.58
C GLU A 21 0.81 -5.54 10.52
N LEU A 22 0.87 -6.61 11.31
CA LEU A 22 -0.14 -6.92 12.32
C LEU A 22 -0.24 -5.85 13.41
N GLU A 23 0.90 -5.42 13.97
CA GLU A 23 0.93 -4.35 14.97
C GLU A 23 0.34 -3.04 14.41
N GLU A 24 0.70 -2.69 13.17
CA GLU A 24 0.18 -1.50 12.50
C GLU A 24 -1.35 -1.58 12.32
N ILE A 25 -1.86 -2.70 11.83
CA ILE A 25 -3.30 -2.88 11.59
C ILE A 25 -4.09 -2.78 12.90
N GLU A 26 -3.57 -3.30 14.02
CA GLU A 26 -4.23 -3.18 15.33
C GLU A 26 -4.38 -1.71 15.77
N THR A 27 -3.42 -0.85 15.41
CA THR A 27 -3.53 0.59 15.67
C THR A 27 -4.54 1.27 14.73
N ILE A 28 -4.52 0.92 13.44
CA ILE A 28 -5.43 1.47 12.42
C ILE A 28 -6.89 1.14 12.78
N LEU A 29 -7.15 -0.07 13.28
CA LEU A 29 -8.48 -0.52 13.70
C LEU A 29 -9.13 0.35 14.77
N LYS A 30 -8.32 0.97 15.64
CA LYS A 30 -8.80 1.86 16.70
C LYS A 30 -9.25 3.22 16.15
N VAL A 31 -8.77 3.60 14.95
CA VAL A 31 -9.03 4.89 14.31
C VAL A 31 -10.07 4.78 13.19
N VAL A 32 -10.03 3.68 12.43
CA VAL A 32 -10.87 3.48 11.25
C VAL A 32 -12.26 2.97 11.65
N SER A 33 -13.30 3.60 11.09
CA SER A 33 -14.69 3.19 11.31
C SER A 33 -14.93 1.74 10.84
N PRO A 34 -15.79 0.96 11.53
CA PRO A 34 -16.13 -0.41 11.14
C PRO A 34 -16.57 -0.57 9.68
N ALA A 35 -17.20 0.45 9.09
CA ALA A 35 -17.62 0.44 7.69
C ALA A 35 -16.44 0.28 6.70
N TYR A 36 -15.22 0.63 7.12
CA TYR A 36 -14.01 0.56 6.30
C TYR A 36 -13.06 -0.55 6.75
N HIS A 37 -13.42 -1.40 7.72
CA HIS A 37 -12.57 -2.50 8.18
C HIS A 37 -12.27 -3.53 7.07
N GLN A 38 -13.10 -3.59 6.02
CA GLN A 38 -12.80 -4.39 4.83
C GLN A 38 -11.64 -3.85 3.98
N TYR A 39 -11.26 -2.58 4.15
CA TYR A 39 -10.21 -1.90 3.40
C TYR A 39 -8.98 -1.56 4.26
N LEU A 40 -8.77 -2.26 5.38
CA LEU A 40 -7.64 -1.99 6.29
C LEU A 40 -6.28 -2.09 5.60
N ASP A 41 -6.17 -2.91 4.57
CA ASP A 41 -4.95 -3.08 3.79
C ASP A 41 -4.56 -1.82 3.01
N VAL A 42 -5.51 -0.94 2.69
CA VAL A 42 -5.25 0.36 2.04
C VAL A 42 -4.59 1.34 3.00
N PHE A 43 -4.81 1.17 4.32
CA PHE A 43 -4.30 2.07 5.34
C PHE A 43 -2.92 1.64 5.89
N SER A 44 -2.40 0.47 5.51
CA SER A 44 -1.08 0.00 5.97
C SER A 44 0.05 0.79 5.29
N MET A 45 0.88 1.44 6.09
CA MET A 45 2.12 2.07 5.62
C MET A 45 3.19 1.03 5.30
N VAL A 46 3.22 -0.08 6.04
CA VAL A 46 4.15 -1.18 5.75
C VAL A 46 3.95 -1.68 4.32
N LYS A 47 2.69 -1.92 3.93
CA LYS A 47 2.34 -2.32 2.57
C LYS A 47 2.60 -1.22 1.55
N ALA A 48 2.30 0.04 1.88
CA ALA A 48 2.52 1.18 0.98
C ALA A 48 4.01 1.47 0.70
N ARG A 49 4.91 1.09 1.60
CA ARG A 49 6.37 1.19 1.40
C ARG A 49 6.93 0.13 0.46
N ARG A 50 6.18 -0.95 0.21
CA ARG A 50 6.59 -2.01 -0.72
C ARG A 50 6.28 -1.57 -2.14
N LEU A 51 7.16 -1.95 -3.08
CA LEU A 51 6.86 -1.75 -4.49
C LEU A 51 5.61 -2.56 -4.86
N PRO A 52 4.67 -1.99 -5.63
CA PRO A 52 3.56 -2.77 -6.15
C PRO A 52 4.11 -3.91 -7.02
N PRO A 53 3.41 -5.05 -7.10
CA PRO A 53 3.82 -6.13 -8.00
C PRO A 53 3.81 -5.61 -9.45
N HIS A 54 4.72 -6.14 -10.26
CA HIS A 54 4.79 -5.82 -11.68
C HIS A 54 3.44 -6.10 -12.35
N CYS A 55 2.89 -5.11 -13.04
CA CYS A 55 1.58 -5.21 -13.67
C CYS A 55 1.72 -5.37 -15.19
N ALA A 56 0.82 -6.14 -15.81
CA ALA A 56 0.79 -6.28 -17.28
C ALA A 56 0.47 -4.95 -18.00
N CYS A 57 -0.12 -4.01 -17.27
CA CYS A 57 -0.48 -2.66 -17.71
C CYS A 57 0.64 -1.63 -17.45
N ASP A 58 1.88 -2.06 -17.20
CA ASP A 58 2.99 -1.13 -17.10
C ASP A 58 3.03 -0.26 -18.35
N HIS A 59 2.98 1.06 -18.14
CA HIS A 59 2.89 2.04 -19.20
C HIS A 59 4.18 1.98 -20.03
N HIS A 60 4.18 1.15 -21.07
CA HIS A 60 5.31 1.05 -21.97
C HIS A 60 5.37 2.32 -22.82
N ILE A 61 6.34 3.18 -22.51
CA ILE A 61 6.61 4.38 -23.29
C ILE A 61 7.40 3.95 -24.54
N LYS A 62 6.73 3.89 -25.69
CA LYS A 62 7.39 3.68 -26.98
C LYS A 62 8.25 4.89 -27.33
N LEU A 63 9.56 4.77 -27.15
CA LEU A 63 10.50 5.83 -27.52
C LEU A 63 10.59 5.94 -29.05
N LYS A 64 10.37 7.14 -29.57
CA LYS A 64 10.60 7.45 -30.99
C LYS A 64 12.05 7.85 -31.28
N ILE A 65 12.78 8.32 -30.26
CA ILE A 65 14.16 8.80 -30.33
C ILE A 65 14.89 8.25 -29.10
N LEU A 66 16.11 7.76 -29.28
CA LEU A 66 16.90 7.11 -28.22
C LEU A 66 17.49 8.10 -27.20
N LEU A 67 17.65 9.37 -27.58
CA LEU A 67 18.17 10.42 -26.71
C LEU A 67 17.06 11.40 -26.31
N PRO A 68 16.76 11.57 -25.01
CA PRO A 68 15.96 12.69 -24.56
C PRO A 68 16.74 14.01 -24.80
N PRO A 69 16.07 15.12 -25.12
CA PRO A 69 16.72 16.42 -25.17
C PRO A 69 17.28 16.76 -23.79
N VAL A 70 18.58 17.06 -23.72
CA VAL A 70 19.20 17.54 -22.48
C VAL A 70 18.71 18.96 -22.22
N GLY A 71 17.82 19.11 -21.24
CA GLY A 71 17.35 20.42 -20.78
C GLY A 71 18.34 21.07 -19.81
N VAL A 72 18.36 22.40 -19.77
CA VAL A 72 19.04 23.13 -18.70
C VAL A 72 18.23 23.03 -17.40
N ILE A 73 18.90 22.79 -16.28
CA ILE A 73 18.29 22.88 -14.95
C ILE A 73 18.25 24.36 -14.59
N TYR A 74 17.05 24.94 -14.54
CA TYR A 74 16.89 26.34 -14.14
C TYR A 74 17.13 26.49 -12.62
N SER A 75 17.82 27.56 -12.23
CA SER A 75 18.00 27.91 -10.83
C SER A 75 16.65 28.28 -10.20
N LEU A 76 16.29 27.61 -9.11
CA LEU A 76 15.16 28.01 -8.28
C LEU A 76 15.57 29.22 -7.42
N SER A 77 14.68 30.19 -7.26
CA SER A 77 14.87 31.27 -6.28
C SER A 77 14.65 30.72 -4.87
N ASN A 78 15.60 30.98 -3.97
CA ASN A 78 15.45 30.70 -2.53
C ASN A 78 14.40 31.62 -1.88
#